data_AF-A0AA39CCJ1-F1
#
_entry.id   AF-A0AA39CCJ1-F1
#
_cell.length_a   1.000
_cell.length_b   1.000
_cell.length_c   1.000
_cell.angle_alpha   90.00
_cell.angle_beta   90.00
_cell.angle_gamma   90.00
#
_symmetry.space_group_name_H-M   'P 1'
#
loop_
_entity.id
_entity.type
_entity.pdbx_description
1 polymer ?
#
loop_
_entity_poly.entity_id
_entity_poly.type
_entity_poly.pdbx_seq_one_letter_code
_entity_poly.pdbx_strand_id
1 'polypeptide(L)'
;MPFPFVLSTTSHISFGSSLTSSTHPSLPTAATSQRAILRAALKAHKRLSPSDQANNLSSLASTVENYLRYLISLDLALSGKAVAGEDIDIALAKEPAIEWRPTLSSNSIPGRENERVKGKGIDYEIFFAHHTLALIQNLLARQSLLGLYAGINPTAEQRTALIQNATKYLKTAYSLHSYLHLRATSSNDGPPTFPTAAVDVAPTVQSGLQHLTHAEFNLLCVLKDDPYPGLLVQSRNKDDRDWMIRAPQIPKVRAQVLTRLCIGAAQHASAAAAALKVESNRVSKDLLEYCDGVQRASRAKACRFQALDEDASGQIGKAIAWIRAALNELGLDIGKEGAKSSGLGKLKNSWLERREDKRIEKGSTNWGLDGGKLEEARIVDYLDKKFNKENDTISNQLIPEWKPLLATLPSGMNMPVQERWKPAVLEEDELASMRGPPDEDEPTAANSSDEEGVSKAPVGAFPGTQKDYGGGGTSYY
;
A
#
# COMPACT_ATOMS: atom_id res chain seq x y z
N MET A 1 6.86 -1.44 -6.51
CA MET A 1 7.22 -0.53 -5.40
C MET A 1 5.94 -0.21 -4.65
N PRO A 2 5.66 -0.79 -3.46
CA PRO A 2 4.34 -0.70 -2.83
C PRO A 2 3.89 0.74 -2.55
N PHE A 3 2.59 1.01 -2.55
CA PHE A 3 2.05 2.36 -2.35
C PHE A 3 2.42 2.96 -0.97
N PRO A 4 2.79 4.25 -0.86
CA PRO A 4 3.09 4.91 0.41
C PRO A 4 1.81 5.29 1.16
N PHE A 5 1.17 4.32 1.78
CA PHE A 5 -0.04 4.55 2.57
C PHE A 5 0.20 5.51 3.76
N VAL A 6 -0.82 6.29 4.08
CA VAL A 6 -0.87 7.10 5.31
C VAL A 6 -1.72 6.36 6.33
N LEU A 7 -1.25 6.31 7.58
CA LEU A 7 -1.96 5.60 8.65
C LEU A 7 -3.06 6.47 9.26
N SER A 8 -4.21 5.84 9.49
CA SER A 8 -5.37 6.49 10.12
C SER A 8 -5.08 6.87 11.58
N THR A 9 -5.80 7.88 12.09
CA THR A 9 -5.77 8.25 13.51
C THR A 9 -7.16 8.13 14.11
N THR A 10 -7.25 7.87 15.41
CA THR A 10 -8.52 7.61 16.10
C THR A 10 -8.77 8.53 17.28
N SER A 11 -10.03 8.72 17.67
CA SER A 11 -10.44 9.58 18.79
C SER A 11 -10.39 8.80 20.11
N HIS A 12 -10.69 9.44 21.24
CA HIS A 12 -10.87 8.73 22.50
C HIS A 12 -12.24 8.03 22.53
N ILE A 13 -12.31 6.82 23.09
CA ILE A 13 -13.57 6.15 23.47
C ILE A 13 -13.35 5.41 24.79
N SER A 14 -14.43 5.11 25.51
CA SER A 14 -14.42 4.21 26.67
C SER A 14 -15.40 3.07 26.43
N PHE A 15 -14.89 1.84 26.33
CA PHE A 15 -15.74 0.66 26.17
C PHE A 15 -16.56 0.38 27.43
N GLY A 16 -16.04 0.67 28.63
CA GLY A 16 -16.78 0.52 29.89
C GLY A 16 -18.05 1.38 29.97
N SER A 17 -18.16 2.44 29.16
CA SER A 17 -19.40 3.24 29.06
C SER A 17 -20.49 2.59 28.18
N SER A 18 -20.12 1.57 27.41
CA SER A 18 -20.94 0.95 26.36
C SER A 18 -21.14 -0.56 26.60
N LEU A 19 -20.20 -1.19 27.30
CA LEU A 19 -20.13 -2.62 27.57
C LEU A 19 -19.96 -2.84 29.06
N THR A 20 -20.69 -3.82 29.59
CA THR A 20 -20.56 -4.28 30.99
C THR A 20 -20.39 -5.78 31.01
N SER A 21 -19.55 -6.32 31.87
CA SER A 21 -19.39 -7.76 32.04
C SER A 21 -19.61 -8.16 33.50
N SER A 22 -20.39 -9.22 33.71
CA SER A 22 -20.65 -9.79 35.03
C SER A 22 -19.53 -10.75 35.48
N THR A 23 -18.89 -11.43 34.52
CA THR A 23 -17.82 -12.39 34.79
C THR A 23 -16.42 -11.78 34.70
N HIS A 24 -16.22 -10.79 33.82
CA HIS A 24 -14.92 -10.15 33.57
C HIS A 24 -15.05 -8.62 33.57
N PRO A 25 -15.41 -8.00 34.71
CA PRO A 25 -15.72 -6.57 34.76
C PRO A 25 -14.56 -5.65 34.34
N SER A 26 -13.30 -6.12 34.43
CA SER A 26 -12.12 -5.37 33.99
C SER A 26 -11.89 -5.40 32.47
N LEU A 27 -12.48 -6.34 31.72
CA LEU A 27 -12.20 -6.52 30.29
C LEU A 27 -12.53 -5.28 29.43
N PRO A 28 -13.71 -4.63 29.56
CA PRO A 28 -13.98 -3.39 28.82
C PRO A 28 -13.03 -2.24 29.16
N THR A 29 -12.59 -2.15 30.43
CA THR A 29 -11.63 -1.13 30.88
C THR A 29 -10.24 -1.42 30.33
N ALA A 30 -9.76 -2.65 30.40
CA ALA A 30 -8.48 -3.07 29.84
C ALA A 30 -8.42 -2.82 28.31
N ALA A 31 -9.49 -3.15 27.58
CA ALA A 31 -9.61 -2.85 26.16
C ALA A 31 -9.56 -1.34 25.88
N THR A 32 -10.14 -0.51 26.76
CA THR A 32 -10.08 0.96 26.69
C THR A 32 -8.65 1.46 26.87
N SER A 33 -7.93 0.93 27.86
CA SER A 33 -6.52 1.24 28.13
C SER A 33 -5.62 0.89 26.94
N GLN A 34 -5.79 -0.31 26.36
CA GLN A 34 -5.02 -0.73 25.18
C GLN A 34 -5.34 0.13 23.96
N ARG A 35 -6.59 0.53 23.78
CA ARG A 35 -6.96 1.46 22.72
C ARG A 35 -6.35 2.84 22.89
N ALA A 36 -6.21 3.32 24.13
CA ALA A 36 -5.54 4.58 24.42
C ALA A 36 -4.04 4.53 24.05
N ILE A 37 -3.37 3.40 24.32
CA ILE A 37 -1.99 3.14 23.89
C ILE A 37 -1.90 3.17 22.37
N LEU A 38 -2.79 2.48 21.65
CA LEU A 38 -2.84 2.51 20.19
C LEU A 38 -3.03 3.94 19.65
N ARG A 39 -3.99 4.70 20.18
CA ARG A 39 -4.24 6.08 19.79
C ARG A 39 -2.99 6.95 19.99
N ALA A 40 -2.32 6.82 21.13
CA ALA A 40 -1.09 7.56 21.43
C ALA A 40 0.03 7.19 20.45
N ALA A 41 0.21 5.90 20.16
CA ALA A 41 1.20 5.40 19.21
C ALA A 41 0.94 5.94 17.78
N LEU A 42 -0.31 5.90 17.29
CA LEU A 42 -0.68 6.45 15.98
C LEU A 42 -0.44 7.97 15.90
N LYS A 43 -0.78 8.71 16.96
CA LYS A 43 -0.55 10.16 17.03
C LYS A 43 0.94 10.50 17.08
N ALA A 44 1.72 9.72 17.82
CA ALA A 44 3.18 9.87 17.88
C ALA A 44 3.81 9.57 16.52
N HIS A 45 3.48 8.43 15.90
CA HIS A 45 3.96 8.03 14.58
C HIS A 45 3.73 9.13 13.53
N LYS A 46 2.52 9.68 13.46
CA LYS A 46 2.18 10.75 12.51
C LYS A 46 3.06 12.00 12.66
N ARG A 47 3.55 12.30 13.86
CA ARG A 47 4.40 13.47 14.16
C ARG A 47 5.88 13.23 13.87
N LEU A 48 6.29 11.98 13.66
CA LEU A 48 7.66 11.62 13.36
C LEU A 48 8.09 12.14 11.98
N SER A 49 9.39 12.35 11.83
CA SER A 49 9.97 12.60 10.51
C SER A 49 9.80 11.38 9.59
N PRO A 50 9.85 11.55 8.26
CA PRO A 50 9.78 10.43 7.32
C PRO A 50 10.72 9.25 7.61
N SER A 51 11.95 9.52 8.04
CA SER A 51 12.93 8.47 8.39
C SER A 51 12.56 7.75 9.69
N ASP A 52 12.07 8.50 10.68
CA ASP A 52 11.71 7.94 11.97
C ASP A 52 10.39 7.16 11.90
N GLN A 53 9.47 7.57 11.03
CA GLN A 53 8.26 6.80 10.72
C GLN A 53 8.62 5.39 10.27
N ALA A 54 9.56 5.25 9.33
CA ALA A 54 10.00 3.96 8.82
C ALA A 54 10.55 3.06 9.95
N ASN A 55 11.36 3.62 10.86
CA ASN A 55 11.91 2.87 12.00
C ASN A 55 10.85 2.49 13.05
N ASN A 56 9.75 3.24 13.13
CA ASN A 56 8.69 3.03 14.12
C ASN A 56 7.66 1.97 13.72
N LEU A 57 7.57 1.57 12.44
CA LEU A 57 6.53 0.70 11.90
C LEU A 57 6.41 -0.65 12.64
N SER A 58 7.52 -1.31 12.95
CA SER A 58 7.50 -2.62 13.62
C SER A 58 6.91 -2.53 15.03
N SER A 59 7.28 -1.51 15.79
CA SER A 59 6.72 -1.27 17.13
C SER A 59 5.24 -0.96 17.06
N LEU A 60 4.83 -0.14 16.08
CA LEU A 60 3.42 0.19 15.88
C LEU A 60 2.59 -1.04 15.47
N ALA A 61 3.13 -1.94 14.64
CA ALA A 61 2.47 -3.20 14.29
C ALA A 61 2.15 -4.03 15.54
N SER A 62 3.13 -4.21 16.44
CA SER A 62 2.92 -4.92 17.70
C SER A 62 1.88 -4.24 18.60
N THR A 63 1.86 -2.91 18.66
CA THR A 63 0.81 -2.18 19.40
C THR A 63 -0.58 -2.44 18.83
N VAL A 64 -0.74 -2.44 17.50
CA VAL A 64 -2.03 -2.75 16.86
C VAL A 64 -2.44 -4.20 17.11
N GLU A 65 -1.52 -5.15 16.95
CA GLU A 65 -1.78 -6.58 17.21
C GLU A 65 -2.20 -6.82 18.67
N ASN A 66 -1.50 -6.21 19.64
CA ASN A 66 -1.86 -6.31 21.05
C ASN A 66 -3.28 -5.80 21.31
N TYR A 67 -3.63 -4.64 20.77
CA TYR A 67 -4.99 -4.11 20.91
C TYR A 67 -6.05 -5.01 20.24
N LEU A 68 -5.75 -5.56 19.06
CA LEU A 68 -6.66 -6.46 18.35
C LEU A 68 -7.06 -7.68 19.18
N ARG A 69 -6.17 -8.20 20.04
CA ARG A 69 -6.49 -9.33 20.93
C ARG A 69 -7.66 -9.02 21.87
N TYR A 70 -7.65 -7.85 22.48
CA TYR A 70 -8.73 -7.38 23.35
C TYR A 70 -10.01 -7.14 22.54
N LEU A 71 -9.87 -6.49 21.38
CA LEU A 71 -11.02 -6.14 20.54
C LEU A 71 -11.75 -7.38 19.99
N ILE A 72 -11.01 -8.39 19.53
CA ILE A 72 -11.59 -9.65 19.04
C ILE A 72 -12.17 -10.48 20.19
N SER A 73 -11.55 -10.44 21.38
CA SER A 73 -12.12 -11.11 22.57
C SER A 73 -13.47 -10.51 22.96
N LEU A 74 -13.60 -9.18 22.94
CA LEU A 74 -14.88 -8.50 23.15
C LEU A 74 -15.94 -8.89 22.10
N ASP A 75 -15.55 -8.94 20.82
CA ASP A 75 -16.43 -9.32 19.70
C ASP A 75 -16.97 -10.76 19.83
N LEU A 76 -16.09 -11.70 20.17
CA LEU A 76 -16.45 -13.10 20.39
C LEU A 76 -17.38 -13.23 21.60
N ALA A 77 -17.05 -12.58 22.72
CA ALA A 77 -17.88 -12.59 23.92
C ALA A 77 -19.28 -12.01 23.66
N LEU A 78 -19.38 -10.88 22.94
CA LEU A 78 -20.67 -10.29 22.54
C LEU A 78 -21.47 -11.18 21.59
N SER A 79 -20.78 -12.02 20.82
CA SER A 79 -21.40 -13.01 19.96
C SER A 79 -21.79 -14.31 20.70
N GLY A 80 -21.64 -14.36 22.03
CA GLY A 80 -21.91 -15.54 22.85
C GLY A 80 -20.95 -16.71 22.58
N LYS A 81 -19.74 -16.43 22.06
CA LYS A 81 -18.71 -17.43 21.80
C LYS A 81 -17.68 -17.40 22.92
N ALA A 82 -17.26 -18.58 23.35
CA ALA A 82 -16.15 -18.73 24.30
C ALA A 82 -14.85 -18.10 23.75
N VAL A 83 -14.10 -17.47 24.65
CA VAL A 83 -12.77 -16.90 24.38
C VAL A 83 -11.75 -17.70 25.17
N ALA A 84 -10.78 -18.29 24.49
CA ALA A 84 -9.81 -19.22 25.08
C ALA A 84 -10.46 -20.37 25.90
N GLY A 85 -11.68 -20.79 25.54
CA GLY A 85 -12.42 -21.83 26.26
C GLY A 85 -13.23 -21.33 27.46
N GLU A 86 -13.18 -20.03 27.77
CA GLU A 86 -13.97 -19.40 28.83
C GLU A 86 -15.24 -18.72 28.30
N ASP A 87 -16.34 -18.86 29.03
CA ASP A 87 -17.58 -18.14 28.77
C ASP A 87 -17.54 -16.76 29.44
N ILE A 88 -17.58 -15.71 28.62
CA ILE A 88 -17.56 -14.31 29.06
C ILE A 88 -18.95 -13.72 28.88
N ASP A 89 -19.62 -13.39 29.99
CA ASP A 89 -20.91 -12.72 29.96
C ASP A 89 -20.69 -11.22 29.83
N ILE A 90 -20.93 -10.69 28.63
CA ILE A 90 -20.81 -9.28 28.31
C ILE A 90 -22.13 -8.77 27.71
N ALA A 91 -22.62 -7.67 28.26
CA ALA A 91 -23.83 -7.01 27.82
C ALA A 91 -23.49 -5.69 27.13
N LEU A 92 -24.15 -5.45 25.98
CA LEU A 92 -24.12 -4.18 25.27
C LEU A 92 -25.13 -3.22 25.92
N ALA A 93 -24.67 -2.31 26.76
CA ALA A 93 -25.51 -1.27 27.35
C ALA A 93 -25.87 -0.17 26.32
N LYS A 94 -24.92 0.16 25.45
CA LYS A 94 -25.07 1.17 24.38
C LYS A 94 -24.10 0.86 23.25
N GLU A 95 -24.48 1.12 22.01
CA GLU A 95 -23.53 1.03 20.89
C GLU A 95 -22.36 2.00 21.06
N PRO A 96 -21.10 1.51 21.03
CA PRO A 96 -19.94 2.38 21.10
C PRO A 96 -19.89 3.26 19.84
N ALA A 97 -19.68 4.56 20.06
CA ALA A 97 -19.54 5.54 18.99
C ALA A 97 -18.06 5.86 18.80
N ILE A 98 -17.55 5.59 17.61
CA ILE A 98 -16.13 5.44 17.34
C ILE A 98 -15.75 6.36 16.19
N GLU A 99 -14.66 7.11 16.32
CA GLU A 99 -14.25 8.04 15.26
C GLU A 99 -12.84 7.75 14.77
N TRP A 100 -12.73 7.45 13.49
CA TRP A 100 -11.47 7.26 12.77
C TRP A 100 -11.33 8.35 11.72
N ARG A 101 -10.10 8.74 11.40
CA ARG A 101 -9.79 9.64 10.29
C ARG A 101 -9.37 8.82 9.07
N PRO A 102 -10.23 8.68 8.04
CA PRO A 102 -9.89 7.94 6.82
C PRO A 102 -8.76 8.61 6.04
N THR A 103 -7.88 7.82 5.45
CA THR A 103 -6.69 8.27 4.72
C THR A 103 -6.71 7.95 3.24
N LEU A 104 -7.58 7.05 2.79
CA LEU A 104 -7.79 6.78 1.37
C LEU A 104 -8.80 7.72 0.74
N SER A 105 -9.43 8.58 1.54
CA SER A 105 -10.41 9.54 1.05
C SER A 105 -9.75 10.68 0.25
N SER A 106 -10.39 11.13 -0.82
CA SER A 106 -9.95 12.25 -1.65
C SER A 106 -10.03 13.55 -0.84
N ASN A 107 -8.88 14.17 -0.54
CA ASN A 107 -8.88 15.46 0.12
C ASN A 107 -9.40 16.53 -0.86
N SER A 108 -10.49 17.21 -0.49
CA SER A 108 -11.01 18.35 -1.26
C SER A 108 -10.06 19.56 -1.24
N ILE A 109 -9.19 19.64 -0.22
CA ILE A 109 -8.27 20.76 0.00
C ILE A 109 -6.84 20.23 0.23
N PRO A 110 -5.87 20.56 -0.64
CA PRO A 110 -4.46 20.21 -0.44
C PRO A 110 -3.92 20.73 0.90
N GLY A 111 -3.25 19.86 1.66
CA GLY A 111 -2.64 20.21 2.94
C GLY A 111 -3.61 20.27 4.14
N ARG A 112 -4.92 20.12 3.92
CA ARG A 112 -5.89 19.89 5.01
C ARG A 112 -6.09 18.40 5.22
N GLU A 113 -6.15 17.99 6.48
CA GLU A 113 -6.44 16.61 6.84
C GLU A 113 -7.93 16.31 6.68
N ASN A 114 -8.24 15.05 6.38
CA ASN A 114 -9.63 14.58 6.37
C ASN A 114 -10.25 14.70 7.76
N GLU A 115 -11.56 14.95 7.77
CA GLU A 115 -12.33 14.98 9.01
C GLU A 115 -12.46 13.57 9.58
N ARG A 116 -12.64 13.48 10.91
CA ARG A 116 -12.91 12.20 11.54
C ARG A 116 -14.34 11.77 11.18
N VAL A 117 -14.50 10.50 10.87
CA VAL A 117 -15.79 9.88 10.54
C VAL A 117 -16.24 9.02 11.70
N LYS A 118 -17.41 9.37 12.23
CA LYS A 118 -18.06 8.68 13.33
C LYS A 118 -18.85 7.48 12.82
N GLY A 119 -18.43 6.29 13.22
CA GLY A 119 -19.16 5.03 13.04
C GLY A 119 -19.66 4.47 14.37
N LYS A 120 -20.43 3.39 14.30
CA LYS A 120 -21.00 2.71 15.46
C LYS A 120 -20.61 1.24 15.48
N GLY A 121 -20.58 0.67 16.67
CA GLY A 121 -20.38 -0.76 16.88
C GLY A 121 -18.92 -1.18 16.80
N ILE A 122 -18.66 -2.41 17.27
CA ILE A 122 -17.31 -2.97 17.36
C ILE A 122 -16.75 -3.33 15.99
N ASP A 123 -17.60 -3.76 15.04
CA ASP A 123 -17.16 -4.05 13.67
C ASP A 123 -16.45 -2.85 13.02
N TYR A 124 -16.95 -1.63 13.24
CA TYR A 124 -16.31 -0.43 12.69
C TYR A 124 -14.87 -0.27 13.19
N GLU A 125 -14.63 -0.53 14.48
CA GLU A 125 -13.29 -0.51 15.08
C GLU A 125 -12.43 -1.68 14.60
N ILE A 126 -12.99 -2.89 14.51
CA ILE A 126 -12.28 -4.09 14.03
C ILE A 126 -11.76 -3.85 12.63
N PHE A 127 -12.60 -3.31 11.75
CA PHE A 127 -12.22 -3.04 10.37
C PHE A 127 -11.11 -1.99 10.29
N PHE A 128 -11.21 -0.88 11.03
CA PHE A 128 -10.16 0.13 11.02
C PHE A 128 -8.84 -0.35 11.64
N ALA A 129 -8.89 -1.12 12.73
CA ALA A 129 -7.69 -1.64 13.39
C ALA A 129 -6.95 -2.66 12.49
N HIS A 130 -7.66 -3.62 11.88
CA HIS A 130 -7.08 -4.55 10.92
C HIS A 130 -6.62 -3.86 9.64
N HIS A 131 -7.38 -2.90 9.12
CA HIS A 131 -6.97 -2.11 7.96
C HIS A 131 -5.66 -1.37 8.24
N THR A 132 -5.55 -0.73 9.41
CA THR A 132 -4.33 -0.05 9.85
C THR A 132 -3.15 -1.03 9.92
N LEU A 133 -3.35 -2.22 10.48
CA LEU A 133 -2.32 -3.26 10.48
C LEU A 133 -1.90 -3.65 9.07
N ALA A 134 -2.85 -3.86 8.15
CA ALA A 134 -2.56 -4.21 6.77
C ALA A 134 -1.74 -3.12 6.05
N LEU A 135 -2.06 -1.84 6.29
CA LEU A 135 -1.28 -0.73 5.76
C LEU A 135 0.14 -0.69 6.35
N ILE A 136 0.31 -0.95 7.65
CA ILE A 136 1.64 -1.05 8.28
C ILE A 136 2.47 -2.17 7.62
N GLN A 137 1.87 -3.33 7.36
CA GLN A 137 2.55 -4.43 6.66
C GLN A 137 2.98 -4.03 5.24
N ASN A 138 2.12 -3.34 4.48
CA ASN A 138 2.50 -2.80 3.16
C ASN A 138 3.67 -1.79 3.27
N LEU A 139 3.68 -0.94 4.29
CA LEU A 139 4.79 0.01 4.54
C LEU A 139 6.09 -0.67 4.94
N LEU A 140 6.04 -1.76 5.73
CA LEU A 140 7.21 -2.59 6.06
C LEU A 140 7.77 -3.30 4.81
N ALA A 141 6.89 -3.78 3.93
CA ALA A 141 7.30 -4.33 2.63
C ALA A 141 8.00 -3.27 1.78
N ARG A 142 7.43 -2.06 1.74
CA ARG A 142 8.01 -0.91 1.05
C ARG A 142 9.39 -0.55 1.59
N GLN A 143 9.57 -0.49 2.91
CA GLN A 143 10.87 -0.20 3.53
C GLN A 143 11.91 -1.27 3.19
N SER A 144 11.52 -2.55 3.23
CA SER A 144 12.39 -3.66 2.83
C SER A 144 12.81 -3.53 1.35
N LEU A 145 11.89 -3.14 0.48
CA LEU A 145 12.18 -2.96 -0.95
C LEU A 145 13.02 -1.72 -1.24
N LEU A 146 12.86 -0.64 -0.48
CA LEU A 146 13.72 0.55 -0.60
C LEU A 146 15.20 0.19 -0.39
N GLY A 147 15.50 -0.76 0.50
CA GLY A 147 16.85 -1.29 0.72
C GLY A 147 17.49 -1.91 -0.54
N LEU A 148 16.70 -2.37 -1.51
CA LEU A 148 17.22 -2.88 -2.80
C LEU A 148 17.70 -1.76 -3.73
N TYR A 149 17.24 -0.53 -3.48
CA TYR A 149 17.54 0.65 -4.28
C TYR A 149 18.38 1.69 -3.53
N ALA A 150 18.87 1.35 -2.33
CA ALA A 150 19.73 2.21 -1.54
C ALA A 150 21.07 2.48 -2.26
N GLY A 151 21.72 3.60 -1.95
CA GLY A 151 22.97 4.03 -2.61
C GLY A 151 24.17 3.11 -2.42
N ILE A 152 24.08 2.12 -1.52
CA ILE A 152 25.06 1.05 -1.36
C ILE A 152 24.42 -0.23 -1.89
N ASN A 153 25.03 -0.86 -2.89
CA ASN A 153 24.57 -2.13 -3.44
C ASN A 153 24.54 -3.19 -2.30
N PRO A 154 23.37 -3.77 -1.98
CA PRO A 154 23.28 -4.78 -0.93
C PRO A 154 24.06 -6.04 -1.34
N THR A 155 24.64 -6.73 -0.36
CA THR A 155 25.23 -8.06 -0.59
C THR A 155 24.15 -9.07 -1.04
N ALA A 156 24.55 -10.20 -1.61
CA ALA A 156 23.60 -11.24 -2.04
C ALA A 156 22.73 -11.76 -0.87
N GLU A 157 23.31 -11.88 0.32
CA GLU A 157 22.60 -12.26 1.54
C GLU A 157 21.60 -11.18 1.97
N GLN A 158 22.02 -9.91 1.98
CA GLN A 158 21.14 -8.79 2.29
C GLN A 158 19.99 -8.68 1.30
N ARG A 159 20.26 -8.81 -0.01
CA ARG A 159 19.22 -8.82 -1.04
C ARG A 159 18.20 -9.93 -0.80
N THR A 160 18.67 -11.12 -0.44
CA THR A 160 17.81 -12.28 -0.14
C THR A 160 16.92 -11.98 1.08
N ALA A 161 17.49 -11.45 2.16
CA ALA A 161 16.75 -11.08 3.36
C ALA A 161 15.70 -10.00 3.10
N LEU A 162 16.04 -8.96 2.33
CA LEU A 162 15.10 -7.89 1.97
C LEU A 162 13.91 -8.42 1.14
N ILE A 163 14.16 -9.31 0.18
CA ILE A 163 13.11 -9.95 -0.63
C ILE A 163 12.23 -10.86 0.23
N GLN A 164 12.83 -11.64 1.15
CA GLN A 164 12.09 -12.51 2.06
C GLN A 164 11.20 -11.71 3.02
N ASN A 165 11.72 -10.61 3.59
CA ASN A 165 10.96 -9.72 4.45
C ASN A 165 9.80 -9.07 3.70
N ALA A 166 10.05 -8.49 2.52
CA ALA A 166 9.00 -7.92 1.68
C ALA A 166 7.92 -8.97 1.31
N THR A 167 8.34 -10.21 1.02
CA THR A 167 7.42 -11.32 0.73
C THR A 167 6.52 -11.62 1.93
N LYS A 168 7.10 -11.75 3.12
CA LYS A 168 6.35 -11.99 4.36
C LYS A 168 5.31 -10.89 4.57
N TYR A 169 5.75 -9.64 4.53
CA TYR A 169 4.89 -8.50 4.80
C TYR A 169 3.73 -8.34 3.79
N LEU A 170 3.98 -8.51 2.48
CA LEU A 170 2.90 -8.46 1.48
C LEU A 170 1.90 -9.61 1.64
N LYS A 171 2.35 -10.82 1.99
CA LYS A 171 1.43 -11.93 2.26
C LYS A 171 0.57 -11.66 3.49
N THR A 172 1.16 -11.13 4.57
CA THR A 172 0.39 -10.73 5.76
C THR A 172 -0.64 -9.66 5.41
N ALA A 173 -0.25 -8.60 4.71
CA ALA A 173 -1.17 -7.55 4.24
C ALA A 173 -2.33 -8.10 3.39
N TYR A 174 -2.01 -8.98 2.43
CA TYR A 174 -3.03 -9.66 1.62
C TYR A 174 -4.00 -10.46 2.51
N SER A 175 -3.47 -11.23 3.46
CA SER A 175 -4.29 -12.07 4.35
C SER A 175 -5.21 -11.25 5.26
N LEU A 176 -4.77 -10.06 5.69
CA LEU A 176 -5.55 -9.12 6.49
C LEU A 176 -6.71 -8.51 5.69
N HIS A 177 -6.44 -8.03 4.47
CA HIS A 177 -7.49 -7.53 3.58
C HIS A 177 -8.48 -8.65 3.20
N SER A 178 -7.98 -9.86 2.96
CA SER A 178 -8.80 -11.05 2.71
C SER A 178 -9.69 -11.40 3.90
N TYR A 179 -9.17 -11.28 5.13
CA TYR A 179 -9.93 -11.51 6.35
C TYR A 179 -11.07 -10.50 6.50
N LEU A 180 -10.80 -9.21 6.27
CA LEU A 180 -11.84 -8.17 6.32
C LEU A 180 -12.91 -8.36 5.24
N HIS A 181 -12.49 -8.69 4.01
CA HIS A 181 -13.42 -9.00 2.93
C HIS A 181 -14.30 -10.21 3.28
N LEU A 182 -13.70 -11.29 3.76
CA LEU A 182 -14.44 -12.49 4.17
C LEU A 182 -15.39 -12.20 5.33
N ARG A 183 -14.97 -11.44 6.34
CA ARG A 183 -15.82 -11.02 7.46
C ARG A 183 -17.03 -10.23 6.97
N ALA A 184 -16.84 -9.32 6.00
CA ALA A 184 -17.93 -8.56 5.42
C ALA A 184 -18.93 -9.44 4.64
N THR A 185 -18.50 -10.53 4.01
CA THR A 185 -19.38 -11.38 3.18
C THR A 185 -19.96 -12.60 3.92
N SER A 186 -19.43 -12.95 5.09
CA SER A 186 -19.79 -14.18 5.81
C SER A 186 -20.77 -13.99 6.97
N SER A 187 -21.20 -12.75 7.22
CA SER A 187 -22.16 -12.44 8.29
C SER A 187 -23.58 -12.88 7.91
N ASN A 188 -24.26 -13.57 8.83
CA ASN A 188 -25.67 -13.97 8.66
C ASN A 188 -26.62 -12.75 8.65
N ASP A 189 -26.24 -11.66 9.31
CA ASP A 189 -27.00 -10.42 9.38
C ASP A 189 -26.74 -9.49 8.18
N GLY A 190 -26.04 -10.00 7.17
CA GLY A 190 -25.57 -9.23 6.01
C GLY A 190 -24.28 -8.46 6.28
N PRO A 191 -23.73 -7.78 5.26
CA PRO A 191 -22.48 -7.05 5.39
C PRO A 191 -22.61 -5.90 6.40
N PRO A 192 -21.55 -5.64 7.20
CA PRO A 192 -21.57 -4.52 8.12
C PRO A 192 -21.72 -3.21 7.35
N THR A 193 -22.61 -2.35 7.84
CA THR A 193 -22.87 -1.05 7.22
C THR A 193 -22.05 0.02 7.91
N PHE A 194 -21.17 0.68 7.17
CA PHE A 194 -20.34 1.76 7.66
C PHE A 194 -20.77 3.11 7.07
N PRO A 195 -20.44 4.24 7.73
CA PRO A 195 -20.65 5.56 7.15
C PRO A 195 -19.96 5.66 5.78
N THR A 196 -20.63 6.23 4.79
CA THR A 196 -20.09 6.34 3.43
C THR A 196 -18.80 7.15 3.31
N ALA A 197 -18.54 8.03 4.30
CA ALA A 197 -17.29 8.79 4.39
C ALA A 197 -16.11 7.93 4.89
N ALA A 198 -16.36 6.76 5.48
CA ALA A 198 -15.33 5.83 5.96
C ALA A 198 -14.87 4.89 4.84
N VAL A 199 -14.41 5.47 3.74
CA VAL A 199 -14.04 4.75 2.50
C VAL A 199 -13.04 3.64 2.76
N ASP A 200 -12.07 3.89 3.64
CA ASP A 200 -11.00 2.96 4.01
C ASP A 200 -11.51 1.57 4.37
N VAL A 201 -12.63 1.48 5.09
CA VAL A 201 -13.18 0.21 5.60
C VAL A 201 -14.32 -0.36 4.74
N ALA A 202 -14.64 0.29 3.62
CA ALA A 202 -15.65 -0.23 2.69
C ALA A 202 -15.22 -1.62 2.16
N PRO A 203 -16.12 -2.63 2.11
CA PRO A 203 -15.77 -3.98 1.65
C PRO A 203 -15.18 -4.03 0.23
N THR A 204 -15.65 -3.16 -0.66
CA THR A 204 -15.12 -2.98 -2.03
C THR A 204 -13.70 -2.46 -2.04
N VAL A 205 -13.38 -1.50 -1.15
CA VAL A 205 -12.03 -0.97 -0.99
C VAL A 205 -11.09 -2.03 -0.41
N GLN A 206 -11.53 -2.81 0.59
CA GLN A 206 -10.73 -3.92 1.12
C GLN A 206 -10.43 -4.98 0.05
N SER A 207 -11.41 -5.34 -0.78
CA SER A 207 -11.18 -6.22 -1.94
C SER A 207 -10.22 -5.61 -2.96
N GLY A 208 -10.34 -4.31 -3.23
CA GLY A 208 -9.41 -3.60 -4.10
C GLY A 208 -7.98 -3.61 -3.59
N LEU A 209 -7.77 -3.35 -2.30
CA LEU A 209 -6.46 -3.40 -1.65
C LEU A 209 -5.88 -4.82 -1.61
N GLN A 210 -6.72 -5.83 -1.37
CA GLN A 210 -6.32 -7.24 -1.48
C GLN A 210 -5.75 -7.56 -2.87
N HIS A 211 -6.44 -7.16 -3.94
CA HIS A 211 -5.95 -7.33 -5.30
C HIS A 211 -4.68 -6.52 -5.57
N LEU A 212 -4.58 -5.28 -5.09
CA LEU A 212 -3.39 -4.45 -5.25
C LEU A 212 -2.16 -5.11 -4.61
N THR A 213 -2.27 -5.56 -3.36
CA THR A 213 -1.20 -6.26 -2.66
C THR A 213 -0.79 -7.55 -3.37
N HIS A 214 -1.74 -8.28 -3.99
CA HIS A 214 -1.41 -9.45 -4.80
C HIS A 214 -0.65 -9.09 -6.08
N ALA A 215 -1.03 -8.00 -6.75
CA ALA A 215 -0.29 -7.50 -7.91
C ALA A 215 1.17 -7.16 -7.54
N GLU A 216 1.36 -6.47 -6.40
CA GLU A 216 2.67 -6.14 -5.87
C GLU A 216 3.48 -7.38 -5.49
N PHE A 217 2.84 -8.40 -4.92
CA PHE A 217 3.47 -9.68 -4.59
C PHE A 217 3.93 -10.44 -5.85
N ASN A 218 3.09 -10.52 -6.89
CA ASN A 218 3.49 -11.11 -8.17
C ASN A 218 4.70 -10.37 -8.77
N LEU A 219 4.72 -9.03 -8.72
CA LEU A 219 5.86 -8.23 -9.19
C LEU A 219 7.11 -8.41 -8.33
N LEU A 220 6.98 -8.62 -7.03
CA LEU A 220 8.12 -8.98 -6.17
C LEU A 220 8.73 -10.32 -6.58
N CYS A 221 7.90 -11.32 -6.92
CA CYS A 221 8.39 -12.59 -7.44
C CYS A 221 9.08 -12.45 -8.80
N VAL A 222 8.67 -11.50 -9.63
CA VAL A 222 9.37 -11.14 -10.88
C VAL A 222 10.70 -10.46 -10.57
N LEU A 223 10.71 -9.46 -9.70
CA LEU A 223 11.91 -8.69 -9.32
C LEU A 223 13.05 -9.57 -8.78
N LYS A 224 12.70 -10.68 -8.12
CA LYS A 224 13.67 -11.66 -7.63
C LYS A 224 14.55 -12.22 -8.75
N ASP A 225 13.95 -12.54 -9.90
CA ASP A 225 14.60 -13.22 -11.01
C ASP A 225 14.92 -12.28 -12.19
N ASP A 226 14.50 -11.02 -12.13
CA ASP A 226 14.73 -10.00 -13.17
C ASP A 226 16.05 -9.25 -12.95
N PRO A 227 17.05 -9.40 -13.83
CA PRO A 227 18.36 -8.77 -13.65
C PRO A 227 18.38 -7.28 -14.03
N TYR A 228 17.44 -6.82 -14.86
CA TYR A 228 17.51 -5.50 -15.50
C TYR A 228 17.39 -4.32 -14.53
N PRO A 229 16.52 -4.34 -13.51
CA PRO A 229 16.49 -3.27 -12.50
C PRO A 229 17.86 -3.08 -11.83
N GLY A 230 18.51 -4.18 -11.45
CA GLY A 230 19.84 -4.15 -10.82
C GLY A 230 20.93 -3.65 -11.77
N LEU A 231 20.93 -4.10 -13.02
CA LEU A 231 21.89 -3.66 -14.04
C LEU A 231 21.84 -2.16 -14.29
N LEU A 232 20.63 -1.58 -14.35
CA LEU A 232 20.49 -0.14 -14.56
C LEU A 232 20.92 0.67 -13.34
N VAL A 233 20.67 0.18 -12.12
CA VAL A 233 21.17 0.82 -10.90
C VAL A 233 22.70 0.79 -10.88
N GLN A 234 23.31 -0.36 -11.17
CA GLN A 234 24.78 -0.51 -11.26
C GLN A 234 25.40 0.41 -12.31
N SER A 235 24.81 0.49 -13.51
CA SER A 235 25.32 1.33 -14.61
C SER A 235 25.45 2.82 -14.27
N ARG A 236 24.81 3.26 -13.18
CA ARG A 236 24.81 4.64 -12.70
C ARG A 236 25.70 4.85 -11.50
N ASN A 237 26.15 3.78 -10.85
CA ASN A 237 27.08 3.88 -9.76
C ASN A 237 28.45 4.26 -10.35
N LYS A 238 28.86 5.51 -10.11
CA LYS A 238 30.15 6.04 -10.62
C LYS A 238 31.35 5.32 -10.01
N ASP A 239 31.15 4.67 -8.87
CA ASP A 239 32.17 3.95 -8.13
C ASP A 239 32.22 2.47 -8.53
N ASP A 240 31.27 1.99 -9.36
CA ASP A 240 31.28 0.64 -9.90
C ASP A 240 32.32 0.52 -11.03
N ARG A 241 33.38 -0.26 -10.77
CA ARG A 241 34.46 -0.56 -11.72
C ARG A 241 34.49 -2.03 -12.11
N ASP A 242 33.51 -2.84 -11.70
CA ASP A 242 33.51 -4.28 -12.00
C ASP A 242 33.43 -4.55 -13.50
N TRP A 243 32.74 -3.68 -14.25
CA TRP A 243 32.68 -3.74 -15.71
C TRP A 243 34.06 -3.61 -16.38
N MET A 244 35.04 -2.97 -15.71
CA MET A 244 36.41 -2.84 -16.19
C MET A 244 37.18 -4.17 -16.07
N ILE A 245 36.74 -5.08 -15.20
CA ILE A 245 37.37 -6.38 -14.93
C ILE A 245 36.65 -7.49 -15.71
N ARG A 246 35.32 -7.42 -15.82
CA ARG A 246 34.52 -8.42 -16.55
C ARG A 246 33.26 -7.79 -17.14
N ALA A 247 32.94 -8.15 -18.38
CA ALA A 247 31.66 -7.79 -18.99
C ALA A 247 30.49 -8.34 -18.14
N PRO A 248 29.48 -7.51 -17.81
CA PRO A 248 28.31 -7.97 -17.06
C PRO A 248 27.62 -9.13 -17.76
N GLN A 249 27.53 -10.27 -17.09
CA GLN A 249 26.78 -11.43 -17.58
C GLN A 249 25.33 -11.28 -17.15
N ILE A 250 24.41 -11.11 -18.10
CA ILE A 250 22.98 -11.04 -17.82
C ILE A 250 22.46 -12.49 -17.69
N PRO A 251 21.99 -12.93 -16.52
CA PRO A 251 21.45 -14.27 -16.36
C PRO A 251 20.27 -14.51 -17.31
N LYS A 252 20.18 -15.72 -17.87
CA LYS A 252 19.01 -16.13 -18.66
C LYS A 252 17.79 -16.17 -17.74
N VAL A 253 16.75 -15.43 -18.11
CA VAL A 253 15.49 -15.40 -17.36
C VAL A 253 14.54 -16.47 -17.87
N ARG A 254 13.66 -16.98 -16.99
CA ARG A 254 12.53 -17.82 -17.38
C ARG A 254 11.43 -16.94 -17.98
N ALA A 255 11.71 -16.37 -19.15
CA ALA A 255 10.94 -15.29 -19.78
C ALA A 255 9.43 -15.58 -19.83
N GLN A 256 9.04 -16.80 -20.20
CA GLN A 256 7.62 -17.19 -20.27
C GLN A 256 6.93 -17.18 -18.91
N VAL A 257 7.58 -17.69 -17.87
CA VAL A 257 7.03 -17.69 -16.50
C VAL A 257 6.87 -16.26 -15.99
N LEU A 258 7.90 -15.43 -16.18
CA LEU A 258 7.87 -14.02 -15.78
C LEU A 258 6.82 -13.22 -16.56
N THR A 259 6.65 -13.49 -17.86
CA THR A 259 5.58 -12.91 -18.68
C THR A 259 4.23 -13.18 -18.04
N ARG A 260 3.93 -14.44 -17.71
CA ARG A 260 2.63 -14.82 -17.13
C ARG A 260 2.40 -14.20 -15.76
N LEU A 261 3.44 -14.11 -14.91
CA LEU A 261 3.37 -13.40 -13.62
C LEU A 261 3.05 -11.91 -13.80
N CYS A 262 3.70 -11.26 -14.76
CA CYS A 262 3.43 -9.86 -15.09
C CYS A 262 2.00 -9.66 -15.60
N ILE A 263 1.46 -10.55 -16.43
CA ILE A 263 0.05 -10.48 -16.85
C ILE A 263 -0.89 -10.69 -15.65
N GLY A 264 -0.60 -11.64 -14.75
CA GLY A 264 -1.37 -11.84 -13.51
C GLY A 264 -1.36 -10.59 -12.62
N ALA A 265 -0.20 -9.96 -12.45
CA ALA A 265 -0.08 -8.68 -11.74
C ALA A 265 -0.92 -7.56 -12.40
N ALA A 266 -0.90 -7.45 -13.73
CA ALA A 266 -1.71 -6.48 -14.46
C ALA A 266 -3.22 -6.70 -14.28
N GLN A 267 -3.67 -7.96 -14.28
CA GLN A 267 -5.07 -8.33 -14.05
C GLN A 267 -5.51 -7.94 -12.63
N HIS A 268 -4.68 -8.24 -11.63
CA HIS A 268 -4.95 -7.83 -10.24
C HIS A 268 -4.95 -6.31 -10.06
N ALA A 269 -4.01 -5.58 -10.66
CA ALA A 269 -3.99 -4.13 -10.62
C ALA A 269 -5.22 -3.51 -11.30
N SER A 270 -5.68 -4.10 -12.41
CA SER A 270 -6.92 -3.70 -13.08
C SER A 270 -8.15 -3.97 -12.20
N ALA A 271 -8.21 -5.13 -11.53
CA ALA A 271 -9.30 -5.46 -10.61
C ALA A 271 -9.32 -4.52 -9.40
N ALA A 272 -8.14 -4.20 -8.85
CA ALA A 272 -8.00 -3.21 -7.79
C ALA A 272 -8.53 -1.84 -8.21
N ALA A 273 -8.11 -1.34 -9.38
CA ALA A 273 -8.59 -0.08 -9.91
C ALA A 273 -10.11 -0.07 -10.14
N ALA A 274 -10.68 -1.18 -10.64
CA ALA A 274 -12.12 -1.30 -10.84
C ALA A 274 -12.89 -1.27 -9.51
N ALA A 275 -12.43 -2.00 -8.49
CA ALA A 275 -13.04 -2.03 -7.17
C ALA A 275 -12.99 -0.66 -6.48
N LEU A 276 -11.84 0.02 -6.55
CA LEU A 276 -11.65 1.36 -5.98
C LEU A 276 -12.47 2.43 -6.73
N LYS A 277 -12.70 2.28 -8.04
CA LYS A 277 -13.51 3.21 -8.83
C LYS A 277 -15.00 3.19 -8.49
N VAL A 278 -15.50 2.14 -7.84
CA VAL A 278 -16.87 2.13 -7.29
C VAL A 278 -17.05 3.30 -6.31
N GLU A 279 -16.00 3.64 -5.57
CA GLU A 279 -15.91 4.78 -4.66
C GLU A 279 -15.13 5.95 -5.28
N SER A 280 -15.07 6.08 -6.62
CA SER A 280 -14.15 6.99 -7.34
C SER A 280 -14.23 8.47 -6.94
N ASN A 281 -15.40 8.96 -6.53
CA ASN A 281 -15.56 10.34 -6.05
C ASN A 281 -15.03 10.56 -4.63
N ARG A 282 -14.65 9.47 -3.96
CA ARG A 282 -14.20 9.48 -2.57
C ARG A 282 -12.82 8.87 -2.39
N VAL A 283 -12.34 8.00 -3.28
CA VAL A 283 -10.98 7.44 -3.19
C VAL A 283 -9.95 8.42 -3.73
N SER A 284 -8.77 8.46 -3.12
CA SER A 284 -7.64 9.26 -3.55
C SER A 284 -7.25 8.98 -5.00
N LYS A 285 -7.10 10.07 -5.78
CA LYS A 285 -6.65 10.02 -7.17
C LYS A 285 -5.27 9.39 -7.30
N ASP A 286 -4.37 9.65 -6.34
CA ASP A 286 -3.00 9.12 -6.35
C ASP A 286 -3.00 7.59 -6.26
N LEU A 287 -3.90 7.00 -5.48
CA LEU A 287 -4.04 5.55 -5.38
C LEU A 287 -4.54 4.95 -6.70
N LEU A 288 -5.53 5.59 -7.33
CA LEU A 288 -6.06 5.15 -8.63
C LEU A 288 -5.01 5.26 -9.75
N GLU A 289 -4.24 6.35 -9.77
CA GLU A 289 -3.14 6.56 -10.71
C GLU A 289 -1.99 5.56 -10.47
N TYR A 290 -1.71 5.22 -9.20
CA TYR A 290 -0.77 4.17 -8.86
C TYR A 290 -1.24 2.80 -9.37
N CYS A 291 -2.51 2.42 -9.21
CA CYS A 291 -3.04 1.16 -9.75
C CYS A 291 -2.91 1.09 -11.29
N ASP A 292 -3.23 2.18 -12.01
CA ASP A 292 -2.99 2.28 -13.46
C ASP A 292 -1.50 2.14 -13.79
N GLY A 293 -0.64 2.79 -13.00
CA GLY A 293 0.82 2.67 -13.11
C GLY A 293 1.30 1.23 -13.00
N VAL A 294 0.87 0.52 -11.96
CA VAL A 294 1.20 -0.90 -11.75
C VAL A 294 0.68 -1.75 -12.91
N GLN A 295 -0.55 -1.52 -13.38
CA GLN A 295 -1.13 -2.25 -14.51
C GLN A 295 -0.28 -2.09 -15.78
N ARG A 296 0.02 -0.84 -16.17
CA ARG A 296 0.78 -0.52 -17.38
C ARG A 296 2.22 -1.02 -17.30
N ALA A 297 2.90 -0.79 -16.17
CA ALA A 297 4.25 -1.27 -15.95
C ALA A 297 4.32 -2.80 -16.01
N SER A 298 3.31 -3.49 -15.47
CA SER A 298 3.23 -4.96 -15.52
C SER A 298 3.03 -5.46 -16.95
N ARG A 299 2.14 -4.85 -17.75
CA ARG A 299 1.95 -5.22 -19.17
C ARG A 299 3.20 -4.95 -20.00
N ALA A 300 3.88 -3.83 -19.76
CA ALA A 300 5.15 -3.50 -20.40
C ALA A 300 6.25 -4.51 -20.05
N LYS A 301 6.38 -4.90 -18.78
CA LYS A 301 7.30 -5.97 -18.34
C LYS A 301 7.01 -7.30 -19.05
N ALA A 302 5.74 -7.67 -19.20
CA ALA A 302 5.36 -8.88 -19.94
C ALA A 302 5.83 -8.81 -21.40
N CYS A 303 5.60 -7.68 -22.08
CA CYS A 303 6.09 -7.46 -23.45
C CYS A 303 7.62 -7.49 -23.52
N ARG A 304 8.32 -6.91 -22.54
CA ARG A 304 9.78 -6.98 -22.46
C ARG A 304 10.27 -8.42 -22.32
N PHE A 305 9.67 -9.24 -21.46
CA PHE A 305 10.09 -10.63 -21.32
C PHE A 305 9.84 -11.43 -22.60
N GLN A 306 8.75 -11.16 -23.33
CA GLN A 306 8.57 -11.72 -24.68
C GLN A 306 9.68 -11.28 -25.64
N ALA A 307 10.06 -10.00 -25.63
CA ALA A 307 11.17 -9.51 -26.44
C ALA A 307 12.49 -10.25 -26.14
N LEU A 308 12.78 -10.52 -24.86
CA LEU A 308 13.96 -11.26 -24.44
C LEU A 308 13.94 -12.73 -24.89
N ASP A 309 12.76 -13.36 -24.92
CA ASP A 309 12.59 -14.75 -25.40
C ASP A 309 12.84 -14.84 -26.92
N GLU A 310 12.35 -13.86 -27.68
CA GLU A 310 12.58 -13.78 -29.13
C GLU A 310 14.05 -13.47 -29.45
N ASP A 311 14.69 -12.57 -28.71
CA ASP A 311 16.13 -12.29 -28.81
C ASP A 311 16.95 -13.55 -28.57
N ALA A 312 16.65 -14.28 -27.48
CA ALA A 312 17.32 -15.55 -27.17
C ALA A 312 17.10 -16.64 -28.25
N SER A 313 16.03 -16.52 -29.04
CA SER A 313 15.71 -17.39 -30.18
C SER A 313 16.29 -16.88 -31.51
N GLY A 314 17.06 -15.80 -31.49
CA GLY A 314 17.68 -15.20 -32.68
C GLY A 314 16.71 -14.39 -33.55
N GLN A 315 15.51 -14.07 -33.07
CA GLN A 315 14.46 -13.33 -33.78
C GLN A 315 14.45 -11.85 -33.36
N ILE A 316 15.58 -11.16 -33.54
CA ILE A 316 15.76 -9.78 -33.08
C ILE A 316 14.72 -8.81 -33.67
N GLY A 317 14.28 -9.01 -34.92
CA GLY A 317 13.24 -8.18 -35.54
C GLY A 317 11.93 -8.24 -34.74
N LYS A 318 11.52 -9.45 -34.32
CA LYS A 318 10.33 -9.66 -33.49
C LYS A 318 10.54 -9.19 -32.05
N ALA A 319 11.76 -9.30 -31.52
CA ALA A 319 12.12 -8.71 -30.23
C ALA A 319 11.91 -7.18 -30.23
N ILE A 320 12.35 -6.47 -31.27
CA ILE A 320 12.11 -5.02 -31.42
C ILE A 320 10.60 -4.72 -31.47
N ALA A 321 9.81 -5.53 -32.20
CA ALA A 321 8.36 -5.35 -32.24
C ALA A 321 7.72 -5.48 -30.84
N TRP A 322 8.16 -6.43 -30.01
CA TRP A 322 7.72 -6.54 -28.63
C TRP A 322 8.14 -5.36 -27.74
N ILE A 323 9.34 -4.80 -27.96
CA ILE A 323 9.77 -3.56 -27.29
C ILE A 323 8.88 -2.37 -27.69
N ARG A 324 8.49 -2.26 -28.97
CA ARG A 324 7.51 -1.26 -29.43
C ARG A 324 6.15 -1.44 -28.74
N ALA A 325 5.70 -2.67 -28.54
CA ALA A 325 4.50 -2.97 -27.76
C ALA A 325 4.65 -2.55 -26.28
N ALA A 326 5.80 -2.79 -25.66
CA ALA A 326 6.09 -2.36 -24.28
C ALA A 326 6.06 -0.83 -24.14
N LEU A 327 6.65 -0.09 -25.10
CA LEU A 327 6.58 1.37 -25.15
C LEU A 327 5.13 1.87 -25.22
N ASN A 328 4.30 1.23 -26.04
CA ASN A 328 2.87 1.54 -26.14
C ASN A 328 2.14 1.38 -24.80
N GLU A 329 2.36 0.26 -24.11
CA GLU A 329 1.75 -0.01 -22.79
C GLU A 329 2.11 1.06 -21.75
N LEU A 330 3.35 1.55 -21.80
CA LEU A 330 3.83 2.66 -20.96
C LEU A 330 3.32 4.04 -21.40
N GLY A 331 2.65 4.14 -22.55
CA GLY A 331 2.21 5.41 -23.14
C GLY A 331 3.36 6.27 -23.66
N LEU A 332 4.45 5.63 -24.10
CA LEU A 332 5.63 6.28 -24.66
C LEU A 332 5.58 6.30 -26.18
N ASP A 333 6.22 7.31 -26.78
CA ASP A 333 6.31 7.43 -28.23
C ASP A 333 7.08 6.25 -28.83
N ILE A 334 6.41 5.50 -29.71
CA ILE A 334 7.02 4.48 -30.54
C ILE A 334 7.69 5.20 -31.70
N GLY A 335 9.03 5.23 -31.74
CA GLY A 335 9.75 5.83 -32.85
C GLY A 335 9.31 5.22 -34.18
N LYS A 336 8.79 6.04 -35.10
CA LYS A 336 8.62 5.62 -36.50
C LYS A 336 9.98 5.71 -37.20
N GLU A 337 10.32 4.70 -37.99
CA GLU A 337 11.48 4.74 -38.89
C GLU A 337 11.47 6.05 -39.70
N GLY A 338 12.52 6.86 -39.53
CA GLY A 338 12.70 8.14 -40.24
C GLY A 338 12.06 9.39 -39.62
N ALA A 339 11.20 9.27 -38.59
CA ALA A 339 10.62 10.44 -37.91
C ALA A 339 11.40 10.79 -36.64
N LYS A 340 11.92 12.02 -36.55
CA LYS A 340 12.54 12.56 -35.33
C LYS A 340 11.55 12.41 -34.18
N SER A 341 11.82 11.50 -33.24
CA SER A 341 11.02 11.35 -32.02
C SER A 341 10.88 12.70 -31.32
N SER A 342 9.67 13.09 -30.93
CA SER A 342 9.38 14.32 -30.20
C SER A 342 10.29 14.44 -28.97
N GLY A 343 11.29 15.32 -29.04
CA GLY A 343 12.32 15.46 -27.99
C GLY A 343 11.77 15.92 -26.63
N LEU A 344 10.58 16.53 -26.61
CA LEU A 344 9.96 17.07 -25.40
C LEU A 344 9.45 15.98 -24.44
N GLY A 345 8.89 14.88 -24.98
CA GLY A 345 8.40 13.76 -24.16
C GLY A 345 9.56 13.02 -23.46
N LYS A 346 10.64 12.78 -24.20
CA LYS A 346 11.88 12.17 -23.66
C LYS A 346 12.54 13.06 -22.60
N LEU A 347 12.53 14.38 -22.79
CA LEU A 347 13.08 15.32 -21.81
C LEU A 347 12.26 15.38 -20.51
N LYS A 348 10.92 15.38 -20.62
CA LYS A 348 10.01 15.35 -19.45
C LYS A 348 10.17 14.06 -18.65
N ASN A 349 10.26 12.92 -19.32
CA ASN A 349 10.48 11.63 -18.67
C ASN A 349 11.84 11.58 -17.99
N SER A 350 12.91 11.99 -18.67
CA SER A 350 14.26 12.09 -18.08
C SER A 350 14.31 13.00 -16.84
N TRP A 351 13.52 14.08 -16.83
CA TRP A 351 13.42 14.95 -15.66
C TRP A 351 12.66 14.31 -14.48
N LEU A 352 11.51 13.69 -14.75
CA LEU A 352 10.74 12.93 -13.75
C LEU A 352 11.56 11.79 -13.15
N GLU A 353 12.30 11.10 -14.01
CA GLU A 353 13.26 10.06 -13.65
C GLU A 353 14.33 10.57 -12.67
N ARG A 354 15.02 11.68 -13.00
CA ARG A 354 16.03 12.26 -12.08
C ARG A 354 15.43 12.67 -10.75
N ARG A 355 14.17 13.13 -10.74
CA ARG A 355 13.46 13.48 -9.51
C ARG A 355 13.14 12.23 -8.70
N GLU A 356 12.77 11.13 -9.36
CA GLU A 356 12.49 9.86 -8.74
C GLU A 356 13.75 9.23 -8.12
N ASP A 357 14.88 9.29 -8.80
CA ASP A 357 16.13 8.80 -8.24
C ASP A 357 16.54 9.58 -7.00
N LYS A 358 16.41 10.91 -7.03
CA LYS A 358 16.63 11.74 -5.85
C LYS A 358 15.67 11.41 -4.71
N ARG A 359 14.47 10.93 -4.99
CA ARG A 359 13.52 10.48 -3.95
C ARG A 359 13.96 9.16 -3.37
N ILE A 360 14.37 8.20 -4.20
CA ILE A 360 14.89 6.90 -3.78
C ILE A 360 16.17 7.08 -2.95
N GLU A 361 17.16 7.83 -3.45
CA GLU A 361 18.43 8.14 -2.77
C GLU A 361 18.21 8.79 -1.40
N LYS A 362 17.22 9.69 -1.30
CA LYS A 362 16.88 10.37 -0.04
C LYS A 362 15.90 9.61 0.84
N GLY A 363 15.45 8.42 0.43
CA GLY A 363 14.38 7.68 1.12
C GLY A 363 13.10 8.49 1.29
N SER A 364 12.78 9.39 0.36
CA SER A 364 11.60 10.26 0.41
C SER A 364 10.32 9.42 0.43
N THR A 365 9.37 9.76 1.30
CA THR A 365 8.08 9.06 1.45
C THR A 365 7.32 8.80 0.15
N ASN A 366 7.49 9.64 -0.87
CA ASN A 366 6.70 9.62 -2.10
C ASN A 366 7.38 8.92 -3.29
N TRP A 367 8.36 8.03 -3.06
CA TRP A 367 8.98 7.24 -4.12
C TRP A 367 8.02 6.18 -4.72
N GLY A 368 8.18 5.77 -5.97
CA GLY A 368 7.40 4.70 -6.61
C GLY A 368 5.91 4.97 -6.82
N LEU A 369 5.46 6.22 -6.71
CA LEU A 369 4.05 6.61 -6.92
C LEU A 369 3.54 6.36 -8.33
N ASP A 370 4.44 6.22 -9.30
CA ASP A 370 4.13 5.93 -10.70
C ASP A 370 3.86 4.44 -10.98
N GLY A 371 3.91 3.58 -9.95
CA GLY A 371 3.67 2.14 -10.09
C GLY A 371 4.80 1.40 -10.81
N GLY A 372 5.99 2.00 -10.92
CA GLY A 372 7.15 1.43 -11.61
C GLY A 372 7.21 1.69 -13.11
N LYS A 373 6.36 2.58 -13.65
CA LYS A 373 6.38 2.98 -15.06
C LYS A 373 7.73 3.59 -15.47
N LEU A 374 8.31 4.46 -14.65
CA LEU A 374 9.58 5.13 -14.91
C LEU A 374 10.75 4.15 -14.89
N GLU A 375 10.77 3.22 -13.93
CA GLU A 375 11.79 2.16 -13.90
C GLU A 375 11.70 1.30 -15.16
N GLU A 376 10.51 0.82 -15.50
CA GLU A 376 10.32 -0.04 -16.67
C GLU A 376 10.61 0.70 -17.98
N ALA A 377 10.23 1.98 -18.09
CA ALA A 377 10.53 2.82 -19.24
C ALA A 377 12.03 2.88 -19.55
N ARG A 378 12.87 2.99 -18.51
CA ARG A 378 14.33 2.98 -18.69
C ARG A 378 14.85 1.65 -19.21
N ILE A 379 14.32 0.54 -18.69
CA ILE A 379 14.71 -0.80 -19.12
C ILE A 379 14.32 -1.02 -20.59
N VAL A 380 13.10 -0.65 -20.94
CA VAL A 380 12.59 -0.75 -22.31
C VAL A 380 13.39 0.15 -23.26
N ASP A 381 13.72 1.39 -22.89
CA ASP A 381 14.55 2.30 -23.70
C ASP A 381 15.99 1.80 -23.88
N TYR A 382 16.58 1.18 -22.83
CA TYR A 382 17.88 0.53 -22.93
C TYR A 382 17.85 -0.63 -23.94
N LEU A 383 16.85 -1.51 -23.83
CA LEU A 383 16.68 -2.66 -24.73
C LEU A 383 16.35 -2.23 -26.16
N ASP A 384 15.53 -1.20 -26.35
CA ASP A 384 15.23 -0.62 -27.66
C ASP A 384 16.52 -0.23 -28.37
N LYS A 385 17.38 0.56 -27.72
CA LYS A 385 18.67 0.96 -28.30
C LYS A 385 19.58 -0.23 -28.58
N LYS A 386 19.63 -1.21 -27.66
CA LYS A 386 20.44 -2.42 -27.82
C LYS A 386 19.99 -3.20 -29.07
N PHE A 387 18.71 -3.55 -29.14
CA PHE A 387 18.17 -4.40 -30.18
C PHE A 387 18.16 -3.74 -31.56
N ASN A 388 17.84 -2.44 -31.66
CA ASN A 388 17.95 -1.74 -32.94
C ASN A 388 19.41 -1.71 -33.42
N LYS A 389 20.38 -1.39 -32.54
CA LYS A 389 21.80 -1.42 -32.92
C LYS A 389 22.25 -2.80 -33.41
N GLU A 390 21.85 -3.85 -32.70
CA GLU A 390 22.19 -5.23 -33.06
C GLU A 390 21.57 -5.64 -34.39
N ASN A 391 20.30 -5.28 -34.61
CA ASN A 391 19.61 -5.57 -35.85
C ASN A 391 20.23 -4.81 -37.04
N ASP A 392 20.52 -3.51 -36.89
CA ASP A 392 21.08 -2.68 -37.95
C ASP A 392 22.54 -3.06 -38.32
N THR A 393 23.27 -3.69 -37.41
CA THR A 393 24.69 -4.01 -37.61
C THR A 393 24.96 -5.47 -37.95
N ILE A 394 24.15 -6.40 -37.43
CA ILE A 394 24.42 -7.85 -37.50
C ILE A 394 23.30 -8.59 -38.23
N SER A 395 22.06 -8.45 -37.77
CA SER A 395 21.00 -9.39 -38.17
C SER A 395 20.19 -8.96 -39.40
N ASN A 396 20.03 -7.65 -39.62
CA ASN A 396 19.25 -7.03 -40.71
C ASN A 396 17.85 -7.68 -40.91
N GLN A 397 17.18 -8.04 -39.81
CA GLN A 397 15.86 -8.66 -39.84
C GLN A 397 14.77 -7.61 -40.02
N LEU A 398 13.73 -7.97 -40.78
CA LEU A 398 12.52 -7.17 -40.89
C LEU A 398 11.81 -7.11 -39.53
N ILE A 399 11.37 -5.91 -39.14
CA ILE A 399 10.63 -5.69 -37.90
C ILE A 399 9.13 -5.81 -38.21
N PRO A 400 8.42 -6.83 -37.68
CA PRO A 400 6.99 -7.00 -37.92
C PRO A 400 6.15 -5.92 -37.22
N GLU A 401 4.86 -5.84 -37.58
CA GLU A 401 3.92 -4.98 -36.87
C GLU A 401 3.72 -5.48 -35.42
N TRP A 402 3.79 -4.57 -34.45
CA TRP A 402 3.74 -4.93 -33.03
C TRP A 402 2.32 -5.13 -32.49
N LYS A 403 1.30 -4.48 -33.08
CA LYS A 403 -0.08 -4.52 -32.56
C LYS A 403 -0.66 -5.94 -32.51
N PRO A 404 -0.50 -6.78 -33.55
CA PRO A 404 -1.00 -8.15 -33.50
C PRO A 404 -0.36 -9.01 -32.40
N LEU A 405 0.88 -8.70 -31.99
CA LEU A 405 1.57 -9.44 -30.94
C LEU A 405 0.88 -9.32 -29.58
N LEU A 406 0.22 -8.19 -29.28
CA LEU A 406 -0.49 -8.04 -28.02
C LEU A 406 -1.62 -9.07 -27.83
N ALA A 407 -2.21 -9.55 -28.92
CA ALA A 407 -3.23 -10.60 -28.89
C ALA A 407 -2.64 -12.00 -28.59
N THR A 408 -1.32 -12.17 -28.72
CA THR A 408 -0.63 -13.43 -28.44
C THR A 408 -0.07 -13.52 -27.02
N LEU A 409 -0.32 -12.51 -26.17
CA LEU A 409 0.09 -12.55 -24.77
C LEU A 409 -0.59 -13.72 -24.05
N PRO A 410 0.17 -14.48 -23.23
CA PRO A 410 -0.40 -15.63 -22.53
C PRO A 410 -1.33 -15.18 -21.40
N SER A 411 -2.13 -16.12 -20.91
CA SER A 411 -2.94 -15.92 -19.70
C SER A 411 -2.06 -15.70 -18.47
N GLY A 412 -2.54 -14.83 -17.58
CA GLY A 412 -1.91 -14.53 -16.30
C GLY A 412 -1.68 -15.75 -15.43
N MET A 413 -0.60 -15.72 -14.67
CA MET A 413 -0.31 -16.66 -13.59
C MET A 413 -0.18 -15.88 -12.29
N ASN A 414 -0.69 -16.43 -11.19
CA ASN A 414 -0.64 -15.81 -9.88
C ASN A 414 0.15 -16.67 -8.92
N MET A 415 1.00 -16.04 -8.12
CA MET A 415 1.67 -16.72 -7.03
C MET A 415 0.66 -17.02 -5.91
N PRO A 416 0.63 -18.23 -5.35
CA PRO A 416 -0.31 -18.57 -4.30
C PRO A 416 0.02 -17.84 -3.01
N VAL A 417 -1.01 -17.28 -2.36
CA VAL A 417 -0.95 -16.78 -0.98
C VAL A 417 -1.87 -17.68 -0.16
N GLN A 418 -1.29 -18.65 0.53
CA GLN A 418 -2.03 -19.69 1.29
C GLN A 418 -2.30 -19.27 2.74
N GLU A 419 -1.54 -18.31 3.25
CA GLU A 419 -1.64 -17.82 4.62
C GLU A 419 -3.00 -17.14 4.83
N ARG A 420 -3.72 -17.59 5.85
CA ARG A 420 -4.97 -16.98 6.29
C ARG A 420 -4.70 -16.25 7.60
N TRP A 421 -5.10 -14.99 7.66
CA TRP A 421 -5.04 -14.24 8.90
C TRP A 421 -5.96 -14.88 9.93
N LYS A 422 -5.42 -15.16 11.10
CA LYS A 422 -6.15 -15.64 12.27
C LYS A 422 -5.86 -14.66 13.40
N PRO A 423 -6.84 -13.82 13.79
CA PRO A 423 -6.64 -12.92 14.91
C PRO A 423 -6.35 -13.73 16.18
N ALA A 424 -5.34 -13.30 16.94
CA ALA A 424 -5.12 -13.82 18.27
C ALA A 424 -6.20 -13.25 19.22
N VAL A 425 -6.54 -14.03 20.24
CA VAL A 425 -7.42 -13.62 21.34
C VAL A 425 -6.60 -13.44 22.61
N LEU A 426 -7.25 -13.02 23.70
CA LEU A 426 -6.67 -13.08 25.03
C LEU A 426 -6.56 -14.54 25.48
N GLU A 427 -5.47 -14.87 26.15
CA GLU A 427 -5.24 -16.20 26.71
C GLU A 427 -5.97 -16.36 28.06
N GLU A 428 -6.07 -17.60 28.55
CA GLU A 428 -6.80 -17.95 29.77
C GLU A 428 -6.28 -17.19 31.01
N ASP A 429 -4.96 -17.04 31.14
CA ASP A 429 -4.32 -16.34 32.25
C ASP A 429 -4.59 -14.82 32.23
N GLU A 430 -4.58 -14.22 31.05
CA GLU A 430 -4.97 -12.82 30.87
C GLU A 430 -6.45 -12.62 31.22
N LEU A 431 -7.34 -13.51 30.78
CA LEU A 431 -8.77 -13.44 31.10
C LEU A 431 -9.02 -13.62 32.59
N ALA A 432 -8.38 -14.61 33.22
CA ALA A 432 -8.51 -14.87 34.65
C ALA A 432 -8.15 -13.64 35.51
N SER A 433 -7.15 -12.85 35.08
CA SER A 433 -6.77 -11.61 35.76
C SER A 433 -7.86 -10.52 35.69
N MET A 434 -8.77 -10.59 34.72
CA MET A 434 -9.83 -9.60 34.48
C MET A 434 -11.16 -9.89 35.20
N ARG A 435 -11.20 -10.97 36.01
CA ARG A 435 -12.39 -11.33 36.83
C ARG A 435 -12.56 -10.40 38.03
N GLY A 436 -11.50 -9.75 38.48
CA GLY A 436 -11.57 -8.70 39.50
C GLY A 436 -12.19 -7.41 38.95
N PRO A 437 -12.80 -6.58 39.81
CA PRO A 437 -13.22 -5.24 39.41
C PRO A 437 -12.01 -4.43 38.93
N PRO A 438 -12.21 -3.41 38.07
CA PRO A 438 -11.12 -2.52 37.67
C PRO A 438 -10.47 -1.90 38.91
N ASP A 439 -9.14 -1.88 38.98
CA ASP A 439 -8.43 -1.21 40.07
C ASP A 439 -8.79 0.28 40.09
N GLU A 440 -9.20 0.82 41.25
CA GLU A 440 -9.60 2.23 41.40
C GLU A 440 -8.43 3.20 41.12
N ASP A 441 -7.19 2.70 41.18
CA ASP A 441 -5.95 3.44 40.91
C ASP A 441 -5.49 3.35 39.44
N GLU A 442 -6.15 2.58 38.56
CA GLU A 442 -5.89 2.70 37.13
C GLU A 442 -6.41 4.06 36.67
N PRO A 443 -5.55 4.97 36.17
CA PRO A 443 -6.00 6.27 35.73
C PRO A 443 -6.96 6.06 34.55
N THR A 444 -8.26 6.21 34.80
CA THR A 444 -9.29 6.36 33.76
C THR A 444 -8.73 7.36 32.78
N ALA A 445 -8.36 6.88 31.58
CA ALA A 445 -7.52 7.56 30.60
C ALA A 445 -7.65 9.07 30.74
N ALA A 446 -6.65 9.68 31.38
CA ALA A 446 -6.66 11.10 31.71
C ALA A 446 -7.17 11.87 30.50
N ASN A 447 -8.18 12.73 30.71
CA ASN A 447 -8.70 13.67 29.74
C ASN A 447 -7.52 14.42 29.10
N SER A 448 -6.97 13.85 28.03
CA SER A 448 -5.94 14.46 27.23
C SER A 448 -6.66 15.54 26.46
N SER A 449 -6.64 16.74 27.05
CA SER A 449 -7.17 17.98 26.49
C SER A 449 -6.94 18.01 24.99
N ASP A 450 -8.03 17.93 24.23
CA ASP A 450 -8.02 18.25 22.82
C ASP A 450 -7.81 19.76 22.69
N GLU A 451 -6.56 20.20 22.73
CA GLU A 451 -6.20 21.49 22.14
C GLU A 451 -6.15 21.36 20.62
N GLU A 452 -7.31 21.14 20.00
CA GLU A 452 -7.59 21.49 18.61
C GLU A 452 -8.82 22.41 18.57
N GLY A 453 -8.73 23.51 19.34
CA GLY A 453 -9.74 24.57 19.41
C GLY A 453 -9.17 25.98 19.23
N VAL A 454 -7.93 26.13 18.76
CA VAL A 454 -7.43 27.46 18.36
C VAL A 454 -7.87 27.70 16.93
N SER A 455 -8.98 28.42 16.77
CA SER A 455 -9.37 29.05 15.53
C SER A 455 -8.17 29.82 14.96
N LYS A 456 -7.47 29.23 13.98
CA LYS A 456 -6.41 29.92 13.26
C LYS A 456 -7.04 31.10 12.55
N ALA A 457 -6.71 32.30 13.02
CA ALA A 457 -7.07 33.53 12.34
C ALA A 457 -6.64 33.46 10.87
N PRO A 458 -7.44 33.97 9.92
CA PRO A 458 -7.01 34.08 8.54
C PRO A 458 -5.71 34.90 8.48
N VAL A 459 -4.74 34.38 7.72
CA VAL A 459 -3.41 34.98 7.58
C VAL A 459 -3.57 36.39 6.99
N GLY A 460 -3.27 37.43 7.78
CA GLY A 460 -3.37 38.83 7.36
C GLY A 460 -4.08 39.78 8.34
N ALA A 461 -4.65 39.31 9.44
CA ALA A 461 -5.30 40.18 10.43
C ALA A 461 -4.29 40.91 11.34
N PHE A 462 -4.38 42.24 11.42
CA PHE A 462 -3.61 43.07 12.36
C PHE A 462 -4.07 42.82 13.81
N PRO A 463 -3.16 42.82 14.81
CA PRO A 463 -3.54 42.65 16.21
C PRO A 463 -4.50 43.77 16.65
N GLY A 464 -5.74 43.42 17.02
CA GLY A 464 -6.73 44.36 17.57
C GLY A 464 -8.11 44.38 16.88
N THR A 465 -8.26 43.85 15.66
CA THR A 465 -9.51 43.96 14.88
C THR A 465 -10.48 42.78 15.07
N GLN A 466 -10.37 42.02 16.16
CA GLN A 466 -11.12 40.77 16.37
C GLN A 466 -12.63 40.96 16.53
N LYS A 467 -13.10 42.17 16.90
CA LYS A 467 -14.52 42.45 17.12
C LYS A 467 -15.26 42.97 15.88
N ASP A 468 -14.54 43.42 14.85
CA ASP A 468 -15.17 44.14 13.73
C ASP A 468 -15.66 43.24 12.59
N TYR A 469 -15.31 41.94 12.61
CA TYR A 469 -15.74 40.97 11.60
C TYR A 469 -16.94 40.11 12.04
N GLY A 470 -17.48 40.33 13.24
CA GLY A 470 -18.73 39.73 13.72
C GLY A 470 -19.96 40.47 13.21
N GLY A 471 -20.09 40.65 11.89
CA GLY A 471 -21.19 41.36 11.26
C GLY A 471 -22.36 40.43 10.92
N GLY A 472 -23.47 40.61 11.62
CA GLY A 472 -24.70 39.83 11.48
C GLY A 472 -25.26 39.79 10.06
N GLY A 473 -25.73 38.60 9.69
CA GLY A 473 -26.50 38.37 8.47
C GLY A 473 -27.76 39.23 8.48
N THR A 474 -27.80 40.21 7.59
CA THR A 474 -29.03 40.90 7.18
C THR A 474 -29.39 40.40 5.79
N SER A 475 -30.50 39.67 5.73
CA SER A 475 -31.31 39.43 4.55
C SER A 475 -31.63 40.75 3.85
N TYR A 476 -31.57 40.82 2.50
CA TYR A 476 -32.62 41.34 1.63
C TYR A 476 -32.24 41.24 0.13
N TYR A 477 -33.20 40.73 -0.65
CA TYR A 477 -33.39 40.64 -2.11
C TYR A 477 -32.34 39.96 -3.00
#